data_AF-A0A4Q3H5W1-F1
#
_entry.id   AF-A0A4Q3H5W1-F1
#
_cell.length_a   1.000
_cell.length_b   1.000
_cell.length_c   1.000
_cell.angle_alpha   90.00
_cell.angle_beta   90.00
_cell.angle_gamma   90.00
#
_symmetry.space_group_name_H-M   'P 1'
#
loop_
_entity.id
_entity.type
_entity.pdbx_description
1 polymer ?
#
loop_
_entity_poly.entity_id
_entity_poly.type
_entity_poly.pdbx_seq_one_letter_code
_entity_poly.pdbx_strand_id
1 'polypeptide(L)'
;ELTDAAVRLGNAANYRGAGTVEFLLDADTDKFYFIEVNPRIQVEHTVTEEVTGIDIVKAQIHLLDGAVIGTPESGVPLQEDIKLNGNAIQCRVTTEDPEQNFIPDYGRITAYRGATGFGVRLDGGTAYSGAVITRYYDPLLEKVTCWAPSAEEAIARMHRAFREFRIRGVATNLAFLENIITHPDFVENRYTTRFIDTTPELFNFKPRRDRATKLLSYIADVTVNGHPEVRDRPRPPADAAAPFVPEFEPLIVVEGSRQVLDRDGPVGLAKWMKRQGRVLFTDTTMRDAHQSLLATRMRSFDITRIAQAYSRGLPNLFSLECWGGATFDVSMRFLNEDPWERLARVREGAPNILTQMLLRGSNGVGYTNYPDNVVKFFVKQAAKGGVDIFRIFDCLNWVENMRVSIDAVAAEGKVAEGAICYTGDLFDPDRSKYDLKYYVGLAKELEAAGVHVLGIKDMAGLLKPAAAKKLIATLRNETDLPIHLHTHDTSGASAATVLAAVEAGV
;
A
#
# COMPACT_ATOMS: atom_id res chain seq x y z
N GLU A 1 -33.22 -38.90 27.62
CA GLU A 1 -34.33 -37.96 27.91
C GLU A 1 -34.95 -37.37 26.64
N LEU A 2 -34.28 -36.44 25.94
CA LEU A 2 -34.81 -35.83 24.71
C LEU A 2 -35.14 -36.86 23.62
N THR A 3 -34.20 -37.76 23.34
CA THR A 3 -34.36 -38.85 22.36
C THR A 3 -35.53 -39.77 22.73
N ASP A 4 -35.67 -40.14 24.00
CA ASP A 4 -36.77 -40.99 24.47
C ASP A 4 -38.14 -40.29 24.37
N ALA A 5 -38.19 -38.98 24.62
CA ALA A 5 -39.40 -38.19 24.41
C ALA A 5 -39.79 -38.14 22.93
N ALA A 6 -38.84 -37.92 22.04
CA ALA A 6 -39.06 -37.93 20.59
C ALA A 6 -39.53 -39.31 20.10
N VAL A 7 -38.90 -40.40 20.55
CA VAL A 7 -39.30 -41.77 20.20
C VAL A 7 -40.71 -42.10 20.71
N ARG A 8 -41.06 -41.71 21.94
CA ARG A 8 -42.42 -41.88 22.47
C ARG A 8 -43.46 -41.18 21.60
N LEU A 9 -43.18 -39.95 21.18
CA LEU A 9 -44.06 -39.19 20.28
C LEU A 9 -44.19 -39.88 18.91
N GLY A 10 -43.06 -40.28 18.32
CA GLY A 10 -43.05 -40.99 17.03
C GLY A 10 -43.83 -42.30 17.07
N ASN A 11 -43.68 -43.09 18.14
CA ASN A 11 -44.43 -44.32 18.36
C ASN A 11 -45.94 -44.06 18.52
N ALA A 12 -46.31 -43.04 19.30
CA ALA A 12 -47.72 -42.67 19.48
C ALA A 12 -48.38 -42.25 18.15
N ALA A 13 -47.61 -41.64 17.25
CA ALA A 13 -48.08 -41.22 15.93
C ALA A 13 -47.96 -42.30 14.85
N ASN A 14 -47.38 -43.48 15.15
CA ASN A 14 -46.97 -44.48 14.15
C ASN A 14 -46.17 -43.84 13.00
N TYR A 15 -45.21 -42.99 13.34
CA TYR A 15 -44.49 -42.16 12.39
C TYR A 15 -43.75 -42.99 11.33
N ARG A 16 -43.77 -42.54 10.07
CA ARG A 16 -43.12 -43.22 8.94
C ARG A 16 -42.19 -42.27 8.19
N GLY A 17 -41.01 -42.75 7.83
CA GLY A 17 -39.97 -41.97 7.16
C GLY A 17 -39.09 -41.19 8.15
N ALA A 18 -38.47 -40.11 7.68
CA ALA A 18 -37.67 -39.21 8.52
C ALA A 18 -38.49 -38.01 8.98
N GLY A 19 -38.24 -37.56 10.21
CA GLY A 19 -38.83 -36.35 10.78
C GLY A 19 -38.03 -35.89 11.99
N THR A 20 -38.21 -34.63 12.35
CA THR A 20 -37.53 -34.02 13.49
C THR A 20 -38.55 -33.60 14.53
N VAL A 21 -38.27 -33.90 15.80
CA VAL A 21 -39.03 -33.41 16.95
C VAL A 21 -38.22 -32.29 17.59
N GLU A 22 -38.81 -31.11 17.68
CA GLU A 22 -38.13 -29.91 18.16
C GLU A 22 -38.53 -29.57 19.60
N PHE A 23 -37.53 -29.15 20.36
CA PHE A 23 -37.68 -28.76 21.77
C PHE A 23 -36.97 -27.42 22.02
N LEU A 24 -37.53 -26.59 22.91
CA LEU A 24 -36.76 -25.53 23.57
C LEU A 24 -36.21 -26.07 24.88
N LEU A 25 -34.91 -25.86 25.12
CA LEU A 25 -34.28 -26.05 26.42
C LEU A 25 -34.22 -24.69 27.13
N ASP A 26 -34.76 -24.63 28.33
CA ASP A 26 -34.63 -23.48 29.21
C ASP A 26 -33.26 -23.53 29.92
N ALA A 27 -32.37 -22.59 29.56
CA ALA A 27 -31.00 -22.54 30.05
C ALA A 27 -30.89 -22.28 31.56
N ASP A 28 -31.91 -21.70 32.19
CA ASP A 28 -31.90 -21.42 33.64
C ASP A 28 -32.34 -22.65 34.46
N THR A 29 -33.13 -23.55 33.85
CA THR A 29 -33.79 -24.64 34.58
C THR A 29 -33.44 -26.04 34.08
N ASP A 30 -32.69 -26.17 32.99
CA ASP A 30 -32.37 -27.41 32.28
C ASP A 30 -33.62 -28.22 31.86
N LYS A 31 -34.79 -27.58 31.80
CA LYS A 31 -36.04 -28.21 31.37
C LYS A 31 -36.24 -28.04 29.87
N PHE A 32 -36.69 -29.11 29.22
CA PHE A 32 -37.05 -29.06 27.81
C PHE A 32 -38.56 -29.07 27.59
N TYR A 33 -39.01 -28.38 26.55
CA TYR A 33 -40.41 -28.22 26.16
C TYR A 33 -40.58 -28.52 24.69
N PHE A 34 -41.49 -29.43 24.35
CA PHE A 34 -41.84 -29.74 22.97
C PHE A 34 -42.45 -28.51 22.28
N ILE A 35 -42.05 -28.27 21.03
CA ILE A 35 -42.58 -27.20 20.19
C ILE A 35 -43.38 -27.77 19.03
N GLU A 36 -42.70 -28.53 18.16
CA GLU A 36 -43.28 -29.03 16.91
C GLU A 36 -42.61 -30.30 16.41
N VAL A 37 -43.23 -30.91 15.40
CA VAL A 37 -42.64 -31.97 14.58
C VAL A 37 -42.54 -31.44 13.16
N ASN A 38 -41.36 -31.53 12.56
CA ASN A 38 -41.15 -31.31 11.14
C ASN A 38 -41.27 -32.67 10.42
N PRO A 39 -42.40 -32.96 9.72
CA PRO A 39 -42.67 -34.29 9.20
C PRO A 39 -41.97 -34.54 7.84
N ARG A 40 -40.70 -34.14 7.74
CA ARG A 40 -39.88 -34.18 6.53
C ARG A 40 -38.39 -34.14 6.90
N ILE A 41 -37.53 -34.40 5.92
CA ILE A 41 -36.10 -34.09 6.05
C ILE A 41 -35.89 -32.58 6.21
N GLN A 42 -34.88 -32.21 6.98
CA GLN A 42 -34.49 -30.82 7.21
C GLN A 42 -33.16 -30.48 6.53
N VAL A 43 -32.86 -29.20 6.42
CA VAL A 43 -31.67 -28.73 5.69
C VAL A 43 -30.36 -29.15 6.40
N GLU A 44 -30.43 -29.27 7.72
CA GLU A 44 -29.39 -29.61 8.69
C GLU A 44 -29.22 -31.10 8.96
N HIS A 45 -29.94 -32.00 8.26
CA HIS A 45 -29.73 -33.45 8.42
C HIS A 45 -28.27 -33.88 8.20
N THR A 46 -27.51 -33.11 7.41
CA THR A 46 -26.11 -33.41 7.06
C THR A 46 -25.21 -33.52 8.29
N VAL A 47 -25.42 -32.73 9.35
CA VAL A 47 -24.59 -32.85 10.57
C VAL A 47 -24.86 -34.16 11.30
N THR A 48 -26.11 -34.65 11.27
CA THR A 48 -26.50 -35.93 11.86
C THR A 48 -25.89 -37.09 11.06
N GLU A 49 -25.90 -37.01 9.73
CA GLU A 49 -25.25 -38.03 8.88
C GLU A 49 -23.74 -38.10 9.17
N GLU A 50 -23.06 -36.96 9.29
CA GLU A 50 -21.61 -36.92 9.55
C GLU A 50 -21.22 -37.54 10.90
N VAL A 51 -22.04 -37.37 11.95
CA VAL A 51 -21.73 -37.89 13.29
C VAL A 51 -22.27 -39.28 13.57
N THR A 52 -23.19 -39.79 12.75
CA THR A 52 -23.76 -41.15 12.92
C THR A 52 -23.29 -42.14 11.85
N GLY A 53 -22.84 -41.64 10.70
CA GLY A 53 -22.53 -42.47 9.52
C GLY A 53 -23.76 -43.04 8.82
N ILE A 54 -24.97 -42.59 9.17
CA ILE A 54 -26.23 -43.07 8.60
C ILE A 54 -26.68 -42.11 7.51
N ASP A 55 -26.91 -42.63 6.30
CA ASP A 55 -27.50 -41.88 5.18
C ASP A 55 -29.02 -41.82 5.35
N ILE A 56 -29.53 -40.66 5.76
CA ILE A 56 -30.93 -40.44 6.12
C ILE A 56 -31.80 -40.49 4.86
N VAL A 57 -31.30 -39.99 3.73
CA VAL A 57 -32.06 -39.97 2.47
C VAL A 57 -32.25 -41.38 1.93
N LYS A 58 -31.20 -42.22 1.93
CA LYS A 58 -31.32 -43.64 1.57
C LYS A 58 -32.26 -44.37 2.52
N ALA A 59 -32.15 -44.12 3.82
CA ALA A 59 -33.05 -44.72 4.81
C ALA A 59 -34.52 -44.39 4.51
N GLN A 60 -34.86 -43.13 4.20
CA GLN A 60 -36.23 -42.77 3.81
C GLN A 60 -36.74 -43.60 2.63
N ILE A 61 -35.91 -43.81 1.61
CA ILE A 61 -36.27 -44.58 0.42
C ILE A 61 -36.51 -46.06 0.79
N HIS A 62 -35.55 -46.69 1.47
CA HIS A 62 -35.64 -48.10 1.85
C HIS A 62 -36.83 -48.41 2.76
N LEU A 63 -37.14 -47.51 3.70
CA LEU A 63 -38.29 -47.67 4.58
C LEU A 63 -39.63 -47.59 3.82
N LEU A 64 -39.71 -46.78 2.77
CA LEU A 64 -40.88 -46.72 1.89
C LEU A 64 -41.01 -47.98 1.01
N ASP A 65 -39.89 -48.61 0.66
CA ASP A 65 -39.85 -49.91 -0.03
C ASP A 65 -40.22 -51.10 0.89
N GLY A 66 -40.47 -50.83 2.18
CA GLY A 66 -40.89 -51.81 3.16
C GLY A 66 -39.74 -52.48 3.91
N ALA A 67 -38.50 -51.99 3.78
CA ALA A 67 -37.40 -52.44 4.62
C ALA A 67 -37.66 -52.14 6.10
N VAL A 68 -37.06 -52.93 6.99
CA VAL A 68 -37.27 -52.84 8.45
C VAL A 68 -35.98 -52.35 9.10
N ILE A 69 -36.07 -51.30 9.93
CA ILE A 69 -34.93 -50.79 10.70
C ILE A 69 -34.25 -51.94 11.46
N GLY A 70 -32.92 -51.99 11.40
CA GLY A 70 -32.11 -53.06 11.99
C GLY A 70 -31.73 -54.17 11.00
N THR A 71 -32.36 -54.24 9.83
CA THR A 71 -31.90 -55.13 8.76
C THR A 71 -30.91 -54.41 7.83
N PRO A 72 -29.94 -55.12 7.23
CA PRO A 72 -28.97 -54.51 6.30
C PRO A 72 -29.62 -53.75 5.14
N GLU A 73 -30.77 -54.22 4.65
CA GLU A 73 -31.49 -53.63 3.52
C GLU A 73 -32.09 -52.25 3.84
N SER A 74 -32.35 -51.95 5.13
CA SER A 74 -32.88 -50.64 5.54
C SER A 74 -31.83 -49.54 5.53
N GLY A 75 -30.54 -49.90 5.61
CA GLY A 75 -29.44 -48.95 5.82
C GLY A 75 -29.45 -48.27 7.20
N VAL A 76 -30.31 -48.69 8.13
CA VAL A 76 -30.43 -48.11 9.48
C VAL A 76 -30.15 -49.20 10.52
N PRO A 77 -29.14 -49.03 11.40
CA PRO A 77 -28.85 -49.97 12.48
C PRO A 77 -29.99 -50.07 13.53
N LEU A 78 -29.91 -51.09 14.38
CA LEU A 78 -30.72 -51.12 15.60
C LEU A 78 -30.30 -49.96 16.52
N GLN A 79 -31.23 -49.51 17.37
CA GLN A 79 -31.04 -48.33 18.23
C GLN A 79 -29.76 -48.41 19.09
N GLU A 80 -29.40 -49.60 19.55
CA GLU A 80 -28.21 -49.86 20.37
C GLU A 80 -26.89 -49.75 19.60
N ASP A 81 -26.92 -49.91 18.28
CA ASP A 81 -25.77 -49.85 17.37
C ASP A 81 -25.55 -48.45 16.79
N ILE A 82 -26.50 -47.52 16.96
CA ILE A 82 -26.31 -46.12 16.57
C ILE A 82 -25.34 -45.47 17.55
N LYS A 83 -24.14 -45.13 17.07
CA LYS A 83 -23.09 -44.47 17.87
C LYS A 83 -22.83 -43.05 17.34
N LEU A 84 -22.56 -42.14 18.27
CA LEU A 84 -22.02 -40.83 17.93
C LEU A 84 -20.52 -40.94 17.71
N ASN A 85 -20.04 -40.36 16.61
CA ASN A 85 -18.63 -40.23 16.28
C ASN A 85 -18.31 -38.77 15.98
N GLY A 86 -17.60 -38.11 16.90
CA GLY A 86 -17.15 -36.73 16.73
C GLY A 86 -18.29 -35.71 16.77
N ASN A 87 -18.03 -34.56 16.15
CA ASN A 87 -18.86 -33.36 16.16
C ASN A 87 -18.93 -32.80 14.74
N ALA A 88 -20.07 -32.24 14.36
CA ALA A 88 -20.24 -31.59 13.06
C ALA A 88 -20.97 -30.25 13.17
N ILE A 89 -20.58 -29.31 12.31
CA ILE A 89 -21.21 -28.00 12.16
C ILE A 89 -21.53 -27.77 10.68
N GLN A 90 -22.73 -27.27 10.39
CA GLN A 90 -23.12 -26.84 9.06
C GLN A 90 -23.26 -25.32 9.00
N CYS A 91 -22.81 -24.73 7.90
CA CYS A 91 -23.09 -23.33 7.56
C CYS A 91 -23.58 -23.23 6.11
N ARG A 92 -24.53 -22.32 5.87
CA ARG A 92 -25.08 -22.05 4.54
C ARG A 92 -24.43 -20.79 3.98
N VAL A 93 -23.64 -20.95 2.93
CA VAL A 93 -23.06 -19.82 2.20
C VAL A 93 -24.11 -19.28 1.24
N THR A 94 -24.45 -18.01 1.38
CA THR A 94 -25.49 -17.32 0.59
C THR A 94 -24.92 -16.07 -0.10
N THR A 95 -25.70 -15.47 -1.00
CA THR A 95 -25.40 -14.15 -1.59
C THR A 95 -25.88 -12.95 -0.76
N GLU A 96 -26.38 -13.17 0.46
CA GLU A 96 -26.79 -12.07 1.34
C GLU A 96 -25.55 -11.24 1.72
N ASP A 97 -25.57 -9.94 1.41
CA ASP A 97 -24.45 -9.04 1.69
C ASP A 97 -24.56 -8.46 3.11
N PRO A 98 -23.71 -8.87 4.07
CA PRO A 98 -23.77 -8.37 5.44
C PRO A 98 -23.48 -6.87 5.54
N GLU A 99 -22.75 -6.29 4.59
CA GLU A 99 -22.47 -4.84 4.54
C GLU A 99 -23.65 -4.04 3.96
N GLN A 100 -24.63 -4.72 3.37
CA GLN A 100 -25.85 -4.13 2.80
C GLN A 100 -27.13 -4.74 3.40
N ASN A 101 -27.19 -4.83 4.73
CA ASN A 101 -28.37 -5.32 5.47
C ASN A 101 -28.87 -6.70 5.03
N PHE A 102 -27.94 -7.60 4.63
CA PHE A 102 -28.24 -8.96 4.16
C PHE A 102 -29.17 -9.00 2.94
N ILE A 103 -29.22 -7.93 2.14
CA ILE A 103 -29.91 -7.97 0.85
C ILE A 103 -29.21 -9.01 -0.03
N PRO A 104 -29.94 -9.97 -0.62
CA PRO A 104 -29.39 -10.92 -1.57
C PRO A 104 -28.79 -10.25 -2.80
N ASP A 105 -27.48 -10.41 -3.00
CA ASP A 105 -26.82 -10.05 -4.25
C ASP A 105 -27.16 -11.08 -5.35
N TYR A 106 -27.08 -10.65 -6.60
CA TYR A 106 -27.43 -11.46 -7.77
C TYR A 106 -26.58 -11.05 -8.97
N GLY A 107 -26.44 -11.97 -9.93
CA GLY A 107 -25.59 -11.75 -11.09
C GLY A 107 -24.72 -12.94 -11.41
N ARG A 108 -23.64 -12.71 -12.17
CA ARG A 108 -22.77 -13.78 -12.65
C ARG A 108 -21.62 -14.01 -11.69
N ILE A 109 -21.46 -15.25 -11.24
CA ILE A 109 -20.25 -15.69 -10.55
C ILE A 109 -19.11 -15.76 -11.57
N THR A 110 -18.09 -14.93 -11.42
CA THR A 110 -16.93 -14.86 -12.33
C THR A 110 -15.84 -15.87 -11.98
N ALA A 111 -15.72 -16.22 -10.70
CA ALA A 111 -14.86 -17.29 -10.23
C ALA A 111 -15.47 -17.95 -9.00
N TYR A 112 -15.48 -19.28 -8.99
CA TYR A 112 -15.91 -20.11 -7.87
C TYR A 112 -14.85 -21.17 -7.57
N ARG A 113 -14.42 -21.24 -6.31
CA ARG A 113 -13.63 -22.32 -5.76
C ARG A 113 -14.10 -22.59 -4.33
N GLY A 114 -14.70 -23.76 -4.13
CA GLY A 114 -15.07 -24.26 -2.81
C GLY A 114 -13.84 -24.70 -2.00
N ALA A 115 -14.04 -24.90 -0.70
CA ALA A 115 -13.01 -25.43 0.19
C ALA A 115 -13.24 -26.93 0.42
N THR A 116 -12.25 -27.76 0.09
CA THR A 116 -12.35 -29.22 0.20
C THR A 116 -11.30 -29.78 1.17
N GLY A 117 -11.24 -31.10 1.34
CA GLY A 117 -10.25 -31.76 2.19
C GLY A 117 -10.90 -32.59 3.29
N PHE A 118 -10.08 -33.19 4.16
CA PHE A 118 -10.56 -34.11 5.18
C PHE A 118 -11.60 -33.47 6.11
N GLY A 119 -12.73 -34.16 6.31
CA GLY A 119 -13.84 -33.74 7.16
C GLY A 119 -14.56 -32.48 6.69
N VAL A 120 -14.51 -32.16 5.40
CA VAL A 120 -15.35 -31.13 4.78
C VAL A 120 -16.26 -31.78 3.75
N ARG A 121 -17.57 -31.69 4.00
CA ARG A 121 -18.63 -32.09 3.09
C ARG A 121 -19.28 -30.84 2.48
N LEU A 122 -19.54 -30.89 1.18
CA LEU A 122 -20.16 -29.81 0.43
C LEU A 122 -21.44 -30.32 -0.25
N ASP A 123 -22.56 -29.69 0.05
CA ASP A 123 -23.84 -29.92 -0.60
C ASP A 123 -24.24 -28.62 -1.33
N GLY A 124 -23.77 -28.50 -2.58
CA GLY A 124 -24.02 -27.35 -3.46
C GLY A 124 -25.06 -27.64 -4.55
N GLY A 125 -25.00 -26.87 -5.64
CA GLY A 125 -25.78 -27.15 -6.86
C GLY A 125 -26.02 -25.93 -7.74
N THR A 126 -26.08 -24.73 -7.17
CA THR A 126 -26.36 -23.47 -7.88
C THR A 126 -25.09 -22.67 -8.18
N ALA A 127 -24.02 -22.89 -7.42
CA ALA A 127 -22.77 -22.14 -7.53
C ALA A 127 -21.69 -22.88 -8.32
N TYR A 128 -21.27 -22.29 -9.44
CA TYR A 128 -20.10 -22.71 -10.22
C TYR A 128 -19.54 -21.51 -11.01
N SER A 129 -18.31 -21.60 -11.52
CA SER A 129 -17.72 -20.52 -12.32
C SER A 129 -18.56 -20.29 -13.58
N GLY A 130 -19.12 -19.09 -13.74
CA GLY A 130 -20.02 -18.73 -14.82
C GLY A 130 -21.51 -18.83 -14.48
N ALA A 131 -21.90 -19.38 -13.32
CA ALA A 131 -23.29 -19.46 -12.87
C ALA A 131 -23.94 -18.08 -12.78
N VAL A 132 -25.25 -18.01 -13.02
CA VAL A 132 -26.04 -16.78 -12.89
C VAL A 132 -27.03 -16.96 -11.75
N ILE A 133 -26.80 -16.23 -10.66
CA ILE A 133 -27.70 -16.20 -9.51
C ILE A 133 -28.84 -15.23 -9.81
N THR A 134 -30.07 -15.71 -9.65
CA THR A 134 -31.29 -14.92 -9.89
C THR A 134 -31.95 -14.56 -8.57
N ARG A 135 -32.70 -13.45 -8.57
CA ARG A 135 -33.43 -12.95 -7.40
C ARG A 135 -34.73 -13.70 -7.06
N TYR A 136 -35.08 -14.73 -7.82
CA TYR A 136 -36.40 -15.38 -7.73
C TYR A 136 -36.49 -16.47 -6.66
N TYR A 137 -35.34 -16.99 -6.22
CA TYR A 137 -35.24 -18.10 -5.28
C TYR A 137 -34.35 -17.73 -4.09
N ASP A 138 -34.23 -18.64 -3.13
CA ASP A 138 -33.32 -18.52 -1.98
C ASP A 138 -31.87 -18.24 -2.45
N PRO A 139 -31.14 -17.28 -1.83
CA PRO A 139 -29.76 -16.93 -2.16
C PRO A 139 -28.70 -18.00 -1.86
N LEU A 140 -29.08 -19.26 -1.60
CA LEU A 140 -28.15 -20.34 -1.29
C LEU A 140 -27.16 -20.60 -2.44
N LEU A 141 -25.87 -20.62 -2.10
CA LEU A 141 -24.78 -21.03 -2.99
C LEU A 141 -24.34 -22.47 -2.69
N GLU A 142 -24.01 -22.74 -1.42
CA GLU A 142 -23.50 -24.05 -1.00
C GLU A 142 -23.72 -24.24 0.51
N LYS A 143 -24.02 -25.47 0.92
CA LYS A 143 -23.98 -25.85 2.34
C LYS A 143 -22.63 -26.51 2.61
N VAL A 144 -21.94 -26.01 3.62
CA VAL A 144 -20.66 -26.54 4.07
C VAL A 144 -20.91 -27.24 5.38
N THR A 145 -20.56 -28.52 5.48
CA THR A 145 -20.58 -29.28 6.72
C THR A 145 -19.16 -29.68 7.07
N CYS A 146 -18.70 -29.35 8.29
CA CYS A 146 -17.39 -29.75 8.77
C CYS A 146 -17.55 -30.68 9.96
N TRP A 147 -16.91 -31.84 9.88
CA TRP A 147 -16.84 -32.83 10.94
C TRP A 147 -15.45 -32.83 11.57
N ALA A 148 -15.31 -33.12 12.87
CA ALA A 148 -14.05 -33.45 13.52
C ALA A 148 -14.27 -34.23 14.83
N PRO A 149 -13.24 -34.88 15.41
CA PRO A 149 -13.37 -35.55 16.70
C PRO A 149 -13.82 -34.63 17.85
N SER A 150 -13.42 -33.36 17.85
CA SER A 150 -13.85 -32.35 18.84
C SER A 150 -14.62 -31.19 18.20
N ALA A 151 -15.45 -30.51 18.99
CA ALA A 151 -16.22 -29.36 18.52
C ALA A 151 -15.31 -28.19 18.13
N GLU A 152 -14.25 -27.94 18.90
CA GLU A 152 -13.26 -26.89 18.63
C GLU A 152 -12.54 -27.13 17.30
N GLU A 153 -12.19 -28.40 17.01
CA GLU A 153 -11.57 -28.74 15.74
C GLU A 153 -12.55 -28.62 14.57
N ALA A 154 -13.83 -28.96 14.77
CA ALA A 154 -14.86 -28.78 13.74
C ALA A 154 -15.07 -27.29 13.42
N ILE A 155 -15.07 -26.42 14.43
CA ILE A 155 -15.09 -24.96 14.29
C ILE A 155 -13.84 -24.46 13.54
N ALA A 156 -12.64 -24.89 13.96
CA ALA A 156 -11.39 -24.50 13.30
C ALA A 156 -11.35 -24.95 11.83
N ARG A 157 -11.91 -26.12 11.53
CA ARG A 157 -12.03 -26.67 10.17
C ARG A 157 -13.00 -25.86 9.31
N MET A 158 -14.16 -25.47 9.87
CA MET A 158 -15.11 -24.57 9.23
C MET A 158 -14.48 -23.19 8.97
N HIS A 159 -13.74 -22.66 9.94
CA HIS A 159 -13.04 -21.39 9.82
C HIS A 159 -11.99 -21.40 8.70
N ARG A 160 -11.20 -22.48 8.60
CA ARG A 160 -10.28 -22.71 7.48
C ARG A 160 -11.04 -22.75 6.15
N ALA A 161 -12.15 -23.49 6.09
CA ALA A 161 -12.94 -23.62 4.88
C ALA A 161 -13.40 -22.24 4.36
N PHE A 162 -14.01 -21.39 5.21
CA PHE A 162 -14.43 -20.03 4.83
C PHE A 162 -13.31 -19.15 4.29
N ARG A 163 -12.10 -19.27 4.84
CA ARG A 163 -10.93 -18.51 4.36
C ARG A 163 -10.37 -19.02 3.05
N GLU A 164 -10.64 -20.27 2.69
CA GLU A 164 -10.21 -20.88 1.44
C GLU A 164 -11.20 -20.63 0.29
N PHE A 165 -12.50 -20.49 0.59
CA PHE A 165 -13.51 -20.12 -0.41
C PHE A 165 -13.08 -18.90 -1.24
N ARG A 166 -13.20 -19.03 -2.56
CA ARG A 166 -13.04 -17.91 -3.51
C ARG A 166 -14.29 -17.82 -4.36
N ILE A 167 -15.14 -16.89 -3.99
CA ILE A 167 -16.35 -16.52 -4.74
C ILE A 167 -16.14 -15.08 -5.22
N ARG A 168 -16.36 -14.84 -6.51
CA ARG A 168 -16.22 -13.54 -7.17
C ARG A 168 -17.41 -13.28 -8.09
N GLY A 169 -17.76 -12.02 -8.25
CA GLY A 169 -18.89 -11.58 -9.08
C GLY A 169 -20.19 -11.33 -8.32
N VAL A 170 -20.31 -11.85 -7.10
CA VAL A 170 -21.39 -11.56 -6.14
C VAL A 170 -20.82 -11.44 -4.73
N ALA A 171 -21.47 -10.67 -3.87
CA ALA A 171 -21.24 -10.63 -2.42
C ALA A 171 -21.68 -11.95 -1.75
N THR A 172 -21.18 -12.21 -0.53
CA THR A 172 -21.55 -13.40 0.24
C THR A 172 -21.57 -13.14 1.74
N ASN A 173 -22.30 -13.98 2.48
CA ASN A 173 -22.41 -13.93 3.93
C ASN A 173 -21.18 -14.50 4.69
N LEU A 174 -20.09 -14.87 4.01
CA LEU A 174 -18.94 -15.57 4.60
C LEU A 174 -18.30 -14.84 5.79
N ALA A 175 -18.21 -13.50 5.72
CA ALA A 175 -17.62 -12.71 6.81
C ALA A 175 -18.48 -12.75 8.08
N PHE A 176 -19.80 -12.76 7.92
CA PHE A 176 -20.74 -12.90 9.03
C PHE A 176 -20.68 -14.30 9.66
N LEU A 177 -20.64 -15.35 8.82
CA LEU A 177 -20.45 -16.72 9.32
C LEU A 177 -19.13 -16.89 10.07
N GLU A 178 -18.04 -16.30 9.57
CA GLU A 178 -16.73 -16.27 10.26
C GLU A 178 -16.82 -15.60 11.64
N ASN A 179 -17.54 -14.48 11.75
CA ASN A 179 -17.75 -13.79 13.03
C ASN A 179 -18.54 -14.66 14.03
N ILE A 180 -19.58 -15.38 13.58
CA ILE A 180 -20.37 -16.27 14.44
C ILE A 180 -19.51 -17.39 15.02
N ILE A 181 -18.85 -18.18 14.16
CA ILE A 181 -18.16 -19.39 14.62
C ILE A 181 -16.91 -19.10 15.44
N THR A 182 -16.38 -17.88 15.35
CA THR A 182 -15.21 -17.45 16.14
C THR A 182 -15.59 -16.62 17.37
N HIS A 183 -16.88 -16.35 17.59
CA HIS A 183 -17.34 -15.62 18.77
C HIS A 183 -17.19 -16.49 20.02
N PRO A 184 -16.67 -15.95 21.15
CA PRO A 184 -16.48 -16.72 22.38
C PRO A 184 -17.74 -17.46 22.85
N ASP A 185 -18.90 -16.82 22.79
CA ASP A 185 -20.15 -17.46 23.21
C ASP A 185 -20.56 -18.63 22.31
N PHE A 186 -20.22 -18.61 21.02
CA PHE A 186 -20.43 -19.75 20.13
C PHE A 186 -19.49 -20.90 20.49
N VAL A 187 -18.20 -20.60 20.63
CA VAL A 187 -17.14 -21.59 20.94
C VAL A 187 -17.37 -22.25 22.31
N GLU A 188 -17.83 -21.48 23.28
CA GLU A 188 -18.07 -21.93 24.66
C GLU A 188 -19.50 -22.45 24.88
N ASN A 189 -20.32 -22.55 23.82
CA ASN A 189 -21.72 -22.99 23.87
C ASN A 189 -22.62 -22.19 24.83
N ARG A 190 -22.37 -20.88 24.97
CA ARG A 190 -23.13 -19.95 25.83
C ARG A 190 -24.22 -19.16 25.10
N TYR A 191 -24.51 -19.51 23.85
CA TYR A 191 -25.49 -18.80 23.03
C TYR A 191 -26.91 -19.29 23.29
N THR A 192 -27.88 -18.40 23.08
CA THR A 192 -29.31 -18.71 23.06
C THR A 192 -29.89 -18.41 21.68
N THR A 193 -31.18 -18.67 21.47
CA THR A 193 -31.88 -18.31 20.22
C THR A 193 -31.85 -16.81 19.92
N ARG A 194 -31.53 -15.96 20.90
CA ARG A 194 -31.42 -14.50 20.74
C ARG A 194 -30.01 -14.00 20.44
N PHE A 195 -29.01 -14.89 20.44
CA PHE A 195 -27.59 -14.52 20.36
C PHE A 195 -27.29 -13.51 19.24
N ILE A 196 -27.65 -13.83 18.00
CA ILE A 196 -27.37 -12.96 16.85
C ILE A 196 -28.05 -11.59 17.00
N ASP A 197 -29.31 -11.56 17.45
CA ASP A 197 -30.10 -10.33 17.60
C ASP A 197 -29.55 -9.40 18.70
N THR A 198 -28.83 -9.96 19.67
CA THR A 198 -28.34 -9.23 20.86
C THR A 198 -26.84 -8.98 20.87
N THR A 199 -26.12 -9.35 19.82
CA THR A 199 -24.65 -9.24 19.73
C THR A 199 -24.23 -8.37 18.53
N PRO A 200 -24.25 -7.02 18.69
CA PRO A 200 -23.98 -6.08 17.59
C PRO A 200 -22.61 -6.25 16.93
N GLU A 201 -21.61 -6.74 17.67
CA GLU A 201 -20.25 -6.92 17.19
C GLU A 201 -20.12 -7.99 16.09
N LEU A 202 -21.08 -8.90 15.96
CA LEU A 202 -21.13 -9.85 14.84
C LEU A 202 -21.27 -9.14 13.48
N PHE A 203 -21.77 -7.90 13.48
CA PHE A 203 -21.97 -7.06 12.30
C PHE A 203 -20.79 -6.11 12.02
N ASN A 204 -19.70 -6.21 12.79
CA ASN A 204 -18.48 -5.44 12.56
C ASN A 204 -17.58 -6.18 11.56
N PHE A 205 -17.70 -5.83 10.27
CA PHE A 205 -16.93 -6.45 9.20
C PHE A 205 -15.62 -5.68 8.95
N LYS A 206 -14.51 -6.41 8.81
CA LYS A 206 -13.22 -5.82 8.38
C LYS A 206 -13.18 -5.79 6.86
N PRO A 207 -13.05 -4.63 6.21
CA PRO A 207 -12.96 -4.55 4.76
C PRO A 207 -11.80 -5.40 4.25
N ARG A 208 -12.10 -6.38 3.38
CA ARG A 208 -11.05 -7.19 2.76
C ARG A 208 -10.22 -6.31 1.81
N ARG A 209 -8.90 -6.31 1.99
CA ARG A 209 -7.99 -5.55 1.12
C ARG A 209 -7.90 -6.21 -0.25
N ASP A 210 -8.51 -5.60 -1.26
CA ASP A 210 -8.51 -6.12 -2.63
C ASP A 210 -7.42 -5.49 -3.52
N ARG A 211 -6.15 -5.61 -3.08
CA ARG A 211 -5.01 -5.01 -3.80
C ARG A 211 -4.74 -5.70 -5.14
N ALA A 212 -4.87 -7.03 -5.17
CA ALA A 212 -4.56 -7.82 -6.37
C ALA A 212 -5.56 -7.53 -7.51
N THR A 213 -6.86 -7.48 -7.21
CA THR A 213 -7.86 -7.15 -8.24
C THR A 213 -7.65 -5.74 -8.77
N LYS A 214 -7.39 -4.74 -7.90
CA LYS A 214 -7.09 -3.37 -8.36
C LYS A 214 -5.88 -3.31 -9.32
N LEU A 215 -4.81 -4.06 -9.02
CA LEU A 215 -3.64 -4.11 -9.89
C LEU A 215 -3.94 -4.82 -11.22
N LEU A 216 -4.68 -5.94 -11.18
CA LEU A 216 -5.10 -6.65 -12.38
C LEU A 216 -6.04 -5.81 -13.24
N SER A 217 -6.96 -5.05 -12.62
CA SER A 217 -7.81 -4.09 -13.31
C SER A 217 -7.00 -3.02 -14.01
N TYR A 218 -5.96 -2.46 -13.36
CA TYR A 218 -5.06 -1.50 -14.00
C TYR A 218 -4.27 -2.11 -15.17
N ILE A 219 -3.73 -3.33 -15.01
CA ILE A 219 -3.03 -4.03 -16.09
C ILE A 219 -3.97 -4.29 -17.27
N ALA A 220 -5.19 -4.77 -17.00
CA ALA A 220 -6.20 -5.02 -18.02
C ALA A 220 -6.59 -3.73 -18.75
N ASP A 221 -6.87 -2.66 -18.00
CA ASP A 221 -7.23 -1.35 -18.56
C ASP A 221 -6.12 -0.79 -19.46
N VAL A 222 -4.88 -0.73 -18.98
CA VAL A 222 -3.74 -0.24 -19.78
C VAL A 222 -3.43 -1.13 -20.97
N THR A 223 -3.62 -2.46 -20.86
CA THR A 223 -3.41 -3.39 -21.97
C THR A 223 -4.43 -3.18 -23.10
N VAL A 224 -5.70 -2.93 -22.74
CA VAL A 224 -6.80 -2.77 -23.70
C VAL A 224 -6.86 -1.34 -24.25
N ASN A 225 -6.80 -0.35 -23.37
CA ASN A 225 -7.06 1.06 -23.71
C ASN A 225 -5.77 1.87 -23.96
N GLY A 226 -4.61 1.35 -23.56
CA GLY A 226 -3.33 2.07 -23.58
C GLY A 226 -3.25 3.14 -22.49
N HIS A 227 -2.03 3.43 -22.01
CA HIS A 227 -1.84 4.53 -21.06
C HIS A 227 -1.89 5.90 -21.80
N PRO A 228 -2.71 6.87 -21.35
CA PRO A 228 -2.95 8.14 -22.07
C PRO A 228 -1.66 8.90 -22.43
N GLU A 229 -0.68 8.92 -21.53
CA GLU A 229 0.58 9.67 -21.74
C GLU A 229 1.50 9.08 -22.83
N VAL A 230 1.31 7.82 -23.24
CA VAL A 230 2.28 7.11 -24.11
C VAL A 230 1.67 6.33 -25.26
N ARG A 231 0.35 6.10 -25.28
CA ARG A 231 -0.29 5.27 -26.32
C ARG A 231 -0.05 5.76 -27.74
N ASP A 232 0.07 7.09 -27.91
CA ASP A 232 0.27 7.79 -29.18
C ASP A 232 1.72 8.29 -29.38
N ARG A 233 2.68 7.74 -28.61
CA ARG A 233 4.11 8.13 -28.65
C ARG A 233 4.99 6.98 -29.13
N PRO A 234 6.24 7.26 -29.56
CA PRO A 234 7.21 6.22 -29.88
C PRO A 234 7.36 5.21 -28.74
N ARG A 235 7.34 3.92 -29.10
CA ARG A 235 7.52 2.82 -28.15
C ARG A 235 9.00 2.40 -28.09
N PRO A 236 9.48 1.92 -26.93
CA PRO A 236 10.76 1.26 -26.88
C PRO A 236 10.75 -0.02 -27.76
N PRO A 237 11.92 -0.48 -28.22
CA PRO A 237 12.04 -1.77 -28.91
C PRO A 237 11.44 -2.92 -28.08
N ALA A 238 10.79 -3.87 -28.75
CA ALA A 238 10.13 -4.99 -28.08
C ALA A 238 11.12 -5.93 -27.36
N ASP A 239 12.37 -5.93 -27.80
CA ASP A 239 13.51 -6.71 -27.28
C ASP A 239 14.43 -5.88 -26.37
N ALA A 240 13.97 -4.70 -25.91
CA ALA A 240 14.75 -3.86 -25.00
C ALA A 240 15.14 -4.65 -23.73
N ALA A 241 16.44 -4.64 -23.42
CA ALA A 241 16.96 -5.31 -22.23
C ALA A 241 16.38 -4.69 -20.95
N ALA A 242 16.03 -5.55 -19.99
CA ALA A 242 15.63 -5.09 -18.67
C ALA A 242 16.82 -4.39 -17.98
N PRO A 243 16.59 -3.28 -17.25
CA PRO A 243 17.65 -2.64 -16.49
C PRO A 243 18.28 -3.60 -15.47
N PHE A 244 19.61 -3.67 -15.45
CA PHE A 244 20.38 -4.39 -14.46
C PHE A 244 20.82 -3.44 -13.34
N VAL A 245 20.60 -3.81 -12.08
CA VAL A 245 21.06 -3.04 -10.92
C VAL A 245 22.47 -3.52 -10.57
N PRO A 246 23.51 -2.67 -10.66
CA PRO A 246 24.86 -3.05 -10.27
C PRO A 246 24.94 -3.42 -8.79
N GLU A 247 25.64 -4.51 -8.50
CA GLU A 247 25.91 -4.94 -7.13
C GLU A 247 27.30 -4.48 -6.69
N PHE A 248 27.35 -3.87 -5.51
CA PHE A 248 28.58 -3.47 -4.84
C PHE A 248 28.63 -4.12 -3.46
N GLU A 249 29.83 -4.46 -3.02
CA GLU A 249 30.07 -5.00 -1.68
C GLU A 249 29.50 -4.07 -0.60
N PRO A 250 28.91 -4.61 0.48
CA PRO A 250 28.45 -3.80 1.60
C PRO A 250 29.60 -2.97 2.20
N LEU A 251 29.31 -1.72 2.55
CA LEU A 251 30.26 -0.89 3.26
C LEU A 251 30.42 -1.39 4.71
N ILE A 252 31.66 -1.56 5.16
CA ILE A 252 31.97 -1.92 6.55
C ILE A 252 31.49 -0.82 7.52
N VAL A 253 31.58 0.45 7.08
CA VAL A 253 31.08 1.62 7.81
C VAL A 253 30.21 2.45 6.87
N VAL A 254 28.96 2.69 7.28
CA VAL A 254 28.02 3.55 6.55
C VAL A 254 28.23 4.99 7.01
N GLU A 255 29.30 5.61 6.50
CA GLU A 255 29.62 7.03 6.76
C GLU A 255 29.74 7.80 5.44
N GLY A 256 29.10 8.96 5.38
CA GLY A 256 29.14 9.87 4.25
C GLY A 256 28.71 11.28 4.67
N SER A 257 28.37 12.11 3.68
CA SER A 257 27.95 13.50 3.92
C SER A 257 26.75 13.60 4.85
N ARG A 258 25.87 12.59 4.87
CA ARG A 258 24.70 12.58 5.75
C ARG A 258 25.05 12.50 7.22
N GLN A 259 26.03 11.66 7.57
CA GLN A 259 26.49 11.48 8.96
C GLN A 259 27.20 12.74 9.47
N VAL A 260 27.87 13.49 8.59
CA VAL A 260 28.41 14.81 8.95
C VAL A 260 27.29 15.77 9.34
N LEU A 261 26.19 15.81 8.57
CA LEU A 261 25.03 16.64 8.94
C LEU A 261 24.39 16.19 10.25
N ASP A 262 24.20 14.88 10.48
CA ASP A 262 23.61 14.38 11.71
C ASP A 262 24.43 14.74 12.95
N ARG A 263 25.76 14.63 12.85
CA ARG A 263 26.67 14.86 13.97
C ARG A 263 26.89 16.33 14.25
N ASP A 264 27.13 17.12 13.19
CA ASP A 264 27.66 18.48 13.32
C ASP A 264 26.63 19.57 12.96
N GLY A 265 25.42 19.17 12.53
CA GLY A 265 24.37 20.09 12.07
C GLY A 265 24.72 20.81 10.76
N PRO A 266 23.82 21.67 10.25
CA PRO A 266 23.99 22.30 8.94
C PRO A 266 25.16 23.30 8.90
N VAL A 267 25.44 24.00 10.00
CA VAL A 267 26.63 24.86 10.15
C VAL A 267 27.92 24.03 10.15
N GLY A 268 27.92 22.88 10.83
CA GLY A 268 29.05 21.96 10.85
C GLY A 268 29.34 21.37 9.47
N LEU A 269 28.30 20.99 8.73
CA LEU A 269 28.40 20.54 7.35
C LEU A 269 29.00 21.62 6.44
N ALA A 270 28.54 22.87 6.53
CA ALA A 270 29.09 23.97 5.74
C ALA A 270 30.59 24.19 6.01
N LYS A 271 31.00 24.13 7.28
CA LYS A 271 32.43 24.17 7.67
C LYS A 271 33.20 22.96 7.14
N TRP A 272 32.59 21.77 7.13
CA TRP A 272 33.19 20.56 6.57
C TRP A 272 33.39 20.68 5.06
N MET A 273 32.42 21.24 4.32
CA MET A 273 32.55 21.52 2.87
C MET A 273 33.74 22.44 2.60
N LYS A 274 33.86 23.56 3.33
CA LYS A 274 34.98 24.51 3.19
C LYS A 274 36.35 23.90 3.48
N ARG A 275 36.44 22.85 4.29
CA ARG A 275 37.70 22.14 4.61
C ARG A 275 38.08 21.08 3.57
N GLN A 276 37.19 20.73 2.63
CA GLN A 276 37.52 19.72 1.63
C GLN A 276 38.58 20.26 0.67
N GLY A 277 39.68 19.52 0.51
CA GLY A 277 40.66 19.78 -0.56
C GLY A 277 40.23 19.28 -1.94
N ARG A 278 39.08 18.59 -2.02
CA ARG A 278 38.47 18.05 -3.24
C ARG A 278 37.17 18.78 -3.54
N VAL A 279 36.83 18.88 -4.82
CA VAL A 279 35.47 19.26 -5.23
C VAL A 279 34.47 18.18 -4.80
N LEU A 280 33.31 18.62 -4.34
CA LEU A 280 32.18 17.78 -3.95
C LEU A 280 31.16 17.72 -5.09
N PHE A 281 30.55 16.55 -5.30
CA PHE A 281 29.59 16.33 -6.40
C PHE A 281 28.19 16.06 -5.89
N THR A 282 27.21 16.71 -6.51
CA THR A 282 25.79 16.37 -6.40
C THR A 282 25.35 15.68 -7.69
N ASP A 283 24.73 14.51 -7.56
CA ASP A 283 24.14 13.81 -8.70
C ASP A 283 22.70 14.30 -8.91
N THR A 284 22.35 14.74 -10.12
CA THR A 284 21.02 15.27 -10.49
C THR A 284 20.17 14.31 -11.33
N THR A 285 20.63 13.06 -11.49
CA THR A 285 20.00 12.03 -12.33
C THR A 285 18.56 11.76 -11.91
N MET A 286 18.29 11.76 -10.61
CA MET A 286 16.98 11.44 -10.03
C MET A 286 15.98 12.61 -10.05
N ARG A 287 16.40 13.81 -10.48
CA ARG A 287 15.56 15.02 -10.52
C ARG A 287 15.77 15.84 -11.79
N ASP A 288 16.81 16.66 -11.89
CA ASP A 288 16.93 17.64 -12.98
C ASP A 288 17.19 17.00 -14.35
N ALA A 289 17.94 15.89 -14.39
CA ALA A 289 18.32 15.26 -15.64
C ALA A 289 17.08 14.76 -16.40
N HIS A 290 16.23 13.94 -15.75
CA HIS A 290 15.02 13.44 -16.39
C HIS A 290 13.91 14.50 -16.47
N GLN A 291 13.93 15.54 -15.62
CA GLN A 291 13.07 16.72 -15.82
C GLN A 291 13.42 17.45 -17.12
N SER A 292 14.71 17.56 -17.46
CA SER A 292 15.19 18.21 -18.68
C SER A 292 15.02 17.34 -19.92
N LEU A 293 15.28 16.03 -19.81
CA LEU A 293 15.38 15.13 -20.97
C LEU A 293 14.12 14.28 -21.21
N LEU A 294 13.35 13.99 -20.16
CA LEU A 294 12.26 13.01 -20.18
C LEU A 294 10.97 13.56 -19.59
N ALA A 295 10.79 14.89 -19.60
CA ALA A 295 9.60 15.59 -19.08
C ALA A 295 9.20 15.11 -17.67
N THR A 296 10.20 14.82 -16.84
CA THR A 296 10.02 14.38 -15.45
C THR A 296 9.33 13.02 -15.29
N ARG A 297 9.30 12.19 -16.34
CA ARG A 297 8.55 10.91 -16.35
C ARG A 297 9.32 9.71 -15.78
N MET A 298 10.50 9.90 -15.20
CA MET A 298 11.22 8.81 -14.50
C MET A 298 10.42 8.38 -13.26
N ARG A 299 10.17 7.07 -13.15
CA ARG A 299 9.28 6.48 -12.14
C ARG A 299 10.03 6.07 -10.88
N SER A 300 9.31 5.96 -9.77
CA SER A 300 9.89 5.52 -8.49
C SER A 300 10.47 4.11 -8.58
N PHE A 301 9.89 3.24 -9.41
CA PHE A 301 10.39 1.89 -9.65
C PHE A 301 11.86 1.88 -10.07
N ASP A 302 12.24 2.69 -11.04
CA ASP A 302 13.62 2.75 -11.56
C ASP A 302 14.55 3.51 -10.59
N ILE A 303 14.08 4.64 -10.03
CA ILE A 303 14.87 5.49 -9.13
C ILE A 303 15.23 4.76 -7.82
N THR A 304 14.25 4.13 -7.18
CA THR A 304 14.46 3.53 -5.86
C THR A 304 15.31 2.26 -5.90
N ARG A 305 15.33 1.55 -7.03
CA ARG A 305 16.11 0.32 -7.21
C ARG A 305 17.62 0.57 -7.26
N ILE A 306 18.04 1.72 -7.76
CA ILE A 306 19.46 2.05 -7.89
C ILE A 306 20.03 2.77 -6.65
N ALA A 307 19.18 3.24 -5.72
CA ALA A 307 19.61 4.02 -4.57
C ALA A 307 20.69 3.33 -3.71
N GLN A 308 20.57 2.02 -3.49
CA GLN A 308 21.57 1.25 -2.75
C GLN A 308 22.90 1.12 -3.49
N ALA A 309 22.87 1.02 -4.82
CA ALA A 309 24.09 0.99 -5.63
C ALA A 309 24.85 2.32 -5.51
N TYR A 310 24.15 3.47 -5.49
CA TYR A 310 24.76 4.77 -5.19
C TYR A 310 25.39 4.80 -3.79
N SER A 311 24.66 4.34 -2.78
CA SER A 311 25.13 4.30 -1.39
C SER A 311 26.46 3.58 -1.24
N ARG A 312 26.60 2.42 -1.90
CA ARG A 312 27.76 1.53 -1.78
C ARG A 312 28.88 1.86 -2.76
N GLY A 313 28.53 2.12 -4.02
CA GLY A 313 29.50 2.37 -5.09
C GLY A 313 30.01 3.81 -5.14
N LEU A 314 29.20 4.78 -4.69
CA LEU A 314 29.50 6.21 -4.75
C LEU A 314 29.31 6.94 -3.40
N PRO A 315 29.85 6.41 -2.28
CA PRO A 315 29.62 6.97 -0.93
C PRO A 315 30.19 8.38 -0.73
N ASN A 316 31.06 8.83 -1.63
CA ASN A 316 31.72 10.14 -1.58
C ASN A 316 30.90 11.28 -2.21
N LEU A 317 29.73 10.99 -2.79
CA LEU A 317 28.83 12.03 -3.28
C LEU A 317 28.41 12.94 -2.13
N PHE A 318 28.33 14.24 -2.42
CA PHE A 318 27.80 15.20 -1.46
C PHE A 318 26.31 15.01 -1.29
N SER A 319 25.56 14.95 -2.39
CA SER A 319 24.11 14.72 -2.32
C SER A 319 23.57 14.02 -3.56
N LEU A 320 22.38 13.43 -3.41
CA LEU A 320 21.50 13.03 -4.50
C LEU A 320 20.38 14.05 -4.60
N GLU A 321 20.34 14.80 -5.69
CA GLU A 321 19.19 15.64 -5.99
C GLU A 321 18.09 14.76 -6.58
N CYS A 322 17.11 14.41 -5.75
CA CYS A 322 16.12 13.37 -6.04
C CYS A 322 14.68 13.82 -5.84
N TRP A 323 14.46 15.10 -5.49
CA TRP A 323 13.13 15.57 -5.09
C TRP A 323 12.89 17.07 -5.39
N GLY A 324 11.64 17.51 -5.28
CA GLY A 324 11.25 18.88 -5.60
C GLY A 324 11.23 19.18 -7.10
N GLY A 325 11.19 20.47 -7.44
CA GLY A 325 10.88 20.89 -8.82
C GLY A 325 9.55 20.29 -9.29
N ALA A 326 9.50 19.80 -10.54
CA ALA A 326 8.28 19.21 -11.11
C ALA A 326 8.02 17.76 -10.65
N THR A 327 8.95 17.12 -9.92
CA THR A 327 8.78 15.70 -9.56
C THR A 327 7.60 15.45 -8.62
N PHE A 328 7.25 16.45 -7.80
CA PHE A 328 6.20 16.31 -6.79
C PHE A 328 4.82 16.16 -7.41
N ASP A 329 4.44 17.01 -8.36
CA ASP A 329 3.12 16.91 -8.97
C ASP A 329 3.08 15.89 -10.12
N VAL A 330 4.17 15.75 -10.89
CA VAL A 330 4.21 14.83 -12.03
C VAL A 330 4.06 13.38 -11.59
N SER A 331 4.65 13.01 -10.44
CA SER A 331 4.50 11.68 -9.86
C SER A 331 3.03 11.33 -9.58
N MET A 332 2.29 12.24 -8.94
CA MET A 332 0.87 12.01 -8.65
C MET A 332 0.00 12.09 -9.91
N ARG A 333 0.22 13.12 -10.74
CA ARG A 333 -0.67 13.47 -11.85
C ARG A 333 -0.54 12.54 -13.05
N PHE A 334 0.69 12.12 -13.37
CA PHE A 334 0.99 11.42 -14.62
C PHE A 334 1.58 10.02 -14.42
N LEU A 335 2.11 9.73 -13.22
CA LEU A 335 2.73 8.43 -12.91
C LEU A 335 1.92 7.62 -11.88
N ASN A 336 0.84 8.19 -11.35
CA ASN A 336 -0.06 7.62 -10.34
C ASN A 336 0.70 7.04 -9.12
N GLU A 337 1.72 7.76 -8.67
CA GLU A 337 2.57 7.36 -7.54
C GLU A 337 2.78 8.50 -6.55
N ASP A 338 3.10 8.14 -5.30
CA ASP A 338 3.30 9.09 -4.22
C ASP A 338 4.76 9.58 -4.17
N PRO A 339 5.02 10.89 -4.31
CA PRO A 339 6.39 11.41 -4.19
C PRO A 339 6.98 11.15 -2.81
N TRP A 340 6.18 11.09 -1.74
CA TRP A 340 6.66 10.83 -0.38
C TRP A 340 7.19 9.41 -0.23
N GLU A 341 6.51 8.42 -0.83
CA GLU A 341 7.01 7.04 -0.88
C GLU A 341 8.33 6.95 -1.65
N ARG A 342 8.44 7.70 -2.76
CA ARG A 342 9.70 7.78 -3.53
C ARG A 342 10.84 8.29 -2.67
N LEU A 343 10.66 9.40 -1.96
CA LEU A 343 11.68 9.98 -1.07
C LEU A 343 12.08 9.00 0.03
N ALA A 344 11.10 8.38 0.70
CA ALA A 344 11.34 7.44 1.78
C ALA A 344 12.19 6.25 1.31
N ARG A 345 11.89 5.68 0.14
CA ARG A 345 12.64 4.55 -0.42
C ARG A 345 14.04 4.94 -0.89
N VAL A 346 14.23 6.13 -1.46
CA VAL A 346 15.57 6.63 -1.78
C VAL A 346 16.38 6.85 -0.51
N ARG A 347 15.75 7.42 0.54
CA ARG A 347 16.37 7.65 1.84
C ARG A 347 16.82 6.36 2.50
N GLU A 348 15.98 5.32 2.46
CA GLU A 348 16.28 3.97 2.97
C GLU A 348 17.40 3.31 2.16
N GLY A 349 17.38 3.44 0.83
CA GLY A 349 18.39 2.85 -0.04
C GLY A 349 19.75 3.52 0.06
N ALA A 350 19.82 4.82 0.33
CA ALA A 350 21.06 5.60 0.35
C ALA A 350 21.34 6.31 1.68
N PRO A 351 21.42 5.61 2.83
CA PRO A 351 21.44 6.22 4.18
C PRO A 351 22.66 7.12 4.51
N ASN A 352 23.74 7.02 3.73
CA ASN A 352 24.98 7.76 3.93
C ASN A 352 25.11 9.06 3.09
N ILE A 353 24.28 9.24 2.07
CA ILE A 353 24.36 10.40 1.16
C ILE A 353 23.23 11.38 1.50
N LEU A 354 23.49 12.68 1.47
CA LEU A 354 22.45 13.70 1.66
C LEU A 354 21.41 13.60 0.55
N THR A 355 20.12 13.72 0.88
CA THR A 355 19.10 13.91 -0.15
C THR A 355 18.83 15.41 -0.32
N GLN A 356 18.77 15.85 -1.57
CA GLN A 356 18.61 17.25 -1.93
C GLN A 356 17.32 17.45 -2.73
N MET A 357 16.63 18.56 -2.45
CA MET A 357 15.50 19.02 -3.24
C MET A 357 15.67 20.43 -3.79
N LEU A 358 15.00 20.71 -4.92
CA LEU A 358 14.79 22.07 -5.40
C LEU A 358 13.47 22.61 -4.84
N LEU A 359 13.55 23.75 -4.13
CA LEU A 359 12.43 24.42 -3.47
C LEU A 359 12.30 25.85 -3.99
N ARG A 360 11.09 26.26 -4.40
CA ARG A 360 10.83 27.66 -4.70
C ARG A 360 10.37 28.38 -3.44
N GLY A 361 11.06 29.48 -3.08
CA GLY A 361 10.95 30.11 -1.76
C GLY A 361 9.54 30.52 -1.35
N SER A 362 8.75 31.05 -2.29
CA SER A 362 7.40 31.58 -2.01
C SER A 362 6.31 30.51 -1.97
N ASN A 363 6.56 29.30 -2.46
CA ASN A 363 5.49 28.33 -2.67
C ASN A 363 5.86 26.83 -2.60
N GLY A 364 7.07 26.52 -2.18
CA GLY A 364 7.56 25.15 -2.05
C GLY A 364 7.67 24.43 -3.40
N VAL A 365 6.71 23.54 -3.67
CA VAL A 365 6.61 22.75 -4.91
C VAL A 365 5.28 22.98 -5.63
N GLY A 366 4.50 23.98 -5.22
CA GLY A 366 3.19 24.26 -5.80
C GLY A 366 3.23 25.27 -6.95
N TYR A 367 2.05 25.55 -7.49
CA TYR A 367 1.86 26.31 -8.73
C TYR A 367 1.37 27.76 -8.52
N THR A 368 1.02 28.12 -7.29
CA THR A 368 0.56 29.47 -6.90
C THR A 368 1.33 29.93 -5.66
N ASN A 369 1.08 31.14 -5.16
CA ASN A 369 1.58 31.56 -3.86
C ASN A 369 0.74 30.94 -2.74
N TYR A 370 1.39 30.54 -1.65
CA TYR A 370 0.71 30.03 -0.48
C TYR A 370 1.05 30.89 0.73
N PRO A 371 0.16 30.97 1.73
CA PRO A 371 0.48 31.64 2.98
C PRO A 371 1.68 31.00 3.69
N ASP A 372 2.43 31.78 4.45
CA ASP A 372 3.68 31.35 5.12
C ASP A 372 3.53 30.06 5.93
N ASN A 373 2.39 29.88 6.61
CA ASN A 373 2.16 28.68 7.43
C ASN A 373 2.10 27.40 6.58
N VAL A 374 1.64 27.47 5.33
CA VAL A 374 1.63 26.34 4.40
C VAL A 374 3.05 26.02 3.94
N VAL A 375 3.85 27.03 3.61
CA VAL A 375 5.26 26.84 3.21
C VAL A 375 6.07 26.24 4.36
N LYS A 376 5.92 26.78 5.58
CA LYS A 376 6.54 26.25 6.80
C LYS A 376 6.13 24.81 7.07
N PHE A 377 4.84 24.50 6.94
CA PHE A 377 4.33 23.14 7.12
C PHE A 377 4.91 22.18 6.08
N PHE A 378 4.99 22.58 4.81
CA PHE A 378 5.57 21.78 3.75
C PHE A 378 7.05 21.47 4.02
N VAL A 379 7.85 22.48 4.37
CA VAL A 379 9.27 22.32 4.72
C VAL A 379 9.44 21.33 5.88
N LYS A 380 8.62 21.48 6.93
CA LYS A 380 8.61 20.55 8.08
C LYS A 380 8.32 19.11 7.67
N GLN A 381 7.33 18.88 6.81
CA GLN A 381 7.04 17.53 6.32
C GLN A 381 8.16 17.01 5.42
N ALA A 382 8.74 17.84 4.54
CA ALA A 382 9.86 17.46 3.67
C ALA A 382 11.09 17.05 4.49
N ALA A 383 11.43 17.81 5.52
CA ALA A 383 12.52 17.50 6.43
C ALA A 383 12.28 16.17 7.16
N LYS A 384 11.05 15.95 7.67
CA LYS A 384 10.63 14.69 8.29
C LYS A 384 10.64 13.51 7.32
N GLY A 385 10.27 13.74 6.07
CA GLY A 385 10.26 12.75 4.99
C GLY A 385 11.66 12.30 4.55
N GLY A 386 12.69 13.05 4.92
CA GLY A 386 14.08 12.66 4.73
C GLY A 386 14.92 13.65 3.92
N VAL A 387 14.37 14.79 3.47
CA VAL A 387 15.14 15.84 2.79
C VAL A 387 16.16 16.45 3.74
N ASP A 388 17.40 16.57 3.27
CA ASP A 388 18.51 17.13 4.05
C ASP A 388 18.95 18.50 3.57
N ILE A 389 19.00 18.69 2.25
CA ILE A 389 19.36 19.95 1.60
C ILE A 389 18.17 20.51 0.84
N PHE A 390 17.83 21.76 1.15
CA PHE A 390 16.84 22.54 0.44
C PHE A 390 17.58 23.60 -0.37
N ARG A 391 17.64 23.40 -1.70
CA ARG A 391 18.08 24.44 -2.62
C ARG A 391 16.92 25.40 -2.86
N ILE A 392 16.92 26.50 -2.12
CA ILE A 392 15.87 27.52 -2.12
C ILE A 392 16.24 28.57 -3.17
N PHE A 393 15.34 28.85 -4.10
CA PHE A 393 15.51 29.92 -5.07
C PHE A 393 14.24 30.75 -5.23
N ASP A 394 14.40 31.97 -5.74
CA ASP A 394 13.31 32.80 -6.24
C ASP A 394 13.54 33.09 -7.73
N CYS A 395 12.46 33.10 -8.52
CA CYS A 395 12.57 33.26 -9.97
C CYS A 395 13.04 34.66 -10.41
N LEU A 396 13.03 35.64 -9.51
CA LEU A 396 13.50 37.01 -9.73
C LEU A 396 14.71 37.36 -8.86
N ASN A 397 15.32 36.38 -8.19
CA ASN A 397 16.37 36.59 -7.18
C ASN A 397 15.95 37.54 -6.03
N TRP A 398 14.66 37.57 -5.68
CA TRP A 398 14.20 38.41 -4.58
C TRP A 398 14.39 37.70 -3.24
N VAL A 399 15.44 38.08 -2.50
CA VAL A 399 15.82 37.43 -1.22
C VAL A 399 14.69 37.48 -0.19
N GLU A 400 13.88 38.53 -0.18
CA GLU A 400 12.74 38.66 0.73
C GLU A 400 11.74 37.49 0.57
N ASN A 401 11.46 37.09 -0.68
CA ASN A 401 10.60 35.94 -0.98
C ASN A 401 11.20 34.59 -0.56
N MET A 402 12.49 34.55 -0.22
CA MET A 402 13.18 33.34 0.20
C MET A 402 13.23 33.19 1.72
N ARG A 403 13.12 34.29 2.49
CA ARG A 403 13.32 34.33 3.95
C ARG A 403 12.46 33.30 4.69
N VAL A 404 11.16 33.27 4.40
CA VAL A 404 10.22 32.34 5.06
C VAL A 404 10.67 30.88 4.92
N SER A 405 11.14 30.48 3.73
CA SER A 405 11.64 29.13 3.49
C SER A 405 13.00 28.89 4.14
N ILE A 406 13.91 29.88 4.11
CA ILE A 406 15.23 29.78 4.74
C ILE A 406 15.07 29.57 6.25
N ASP A 407 14.26 30.40 6.90
CA ASP A 407 13.97 30.33 8.33
C ASP A 407 13.32 28.98 8.70
N ALA A 408 12.38 28.50 7.89
CA ALA A 408 11.73 27.22 8.10
C ALA A 408 12.70 26.04 8.01
N VAL A 409 13.61 26.04 7.03
CA VAL A 409 14.61 24.98 6.86
C VAL A 409 15.61 24.99 8.01
N ALA A 410 16.06 26.17 8.42
CA ALA A 410 16.95 26.33 9.57
C ALA A 410 16.28 25.85 10.88
N ALA A 411 14.99 26.16 11.08
CA ALA A 411 14.24 25.72 12.26
C ALA A 411 14.10 24.19 12.35
N GLU A 412 14.10 23.47 11.23
CA GLU A 412 14.05 22.00 11.18
C GLU A 412 15.45 21.36 11.23
N GLY A 413 16.51 22.16 11.45
CA GLY A 413 17.89 21.67 11.55
C GLY A 413 18.46 21.13 10.25
N LYS A 414 17.93 21.58 9.10
CA LYS A 414 18.34 21.13 7.76
C LYS A 414 19.17 22.20 7.04
N VAL A 415 19.73 21.84 5.89
CA VAL A 415 20.65 22.70 5.13
C VAL A 415 19.86 23.60 4.19
N ALA A 416 19.78 24.88 4.52
CA ALA A 416 19.32 25.92 3.59
C ALA A 416 20.46 26.30 2.62
N GLU A 417 20.32 25.92 1.36
CA GLU A 417 21.16 26.40 0.25
C GLU A 417 20.41 27.53 -0.48
N GLY A 418 20.84 28.78 -0.28
CA GLY A 418 20.24 29.94 -0.95
C GLY A 418 20.82 30.11 -2.34
N ALA A 419 20.01 29.93 -3.38
CA ALA A 419 20.47 29.94 -4.76
C ALA A 419 20.22 31.27 -5.47
N ILE A 420 21.27 31.83 -6.06
CA ILE A 420 21.20 32.96 -6.98
C ILE A 420 21.07 32.41 -8.40
N CYS A 421 19.98 32.71 -9.08
CA CYS A 421 19.79 32.42 -10.50
C CYS A 421 20.73 33.30 -11.34
N TYR A 422 21.60 32.67 -12.12
CA TYR A 422 22.53 33.36 -13.03
C TYR A 422 21.81 33.75 -14.32
N THR A 423 22.06 34.97 -14.79
CA THR A 423 21.60 35.45 -16.09
C THR A 423 22.53 36.54 -16.63
N GLY A 424 22.35 36.93 -17.88
CA GLY A 424 23.21 37.92 -18.51
C GLY A 424 24.58 37.35 -18.88
N ASP A 425 25.56 38.25 -19.00
CA ASP A 425 26.96 37.94 -19.24
C ASP A 425 27.80 38.97 -18.45
N LEU A 426 28.67 38.49 -17.57
CA LEU A 426 29.46 39.34 -16.66
C LEU A 426 30.41 40.29 -17.40
N PHE A 427 30.77 39.97 -18.64
CA PHE A 427 31.73 40.74 -19.42
C PHE A 427 31.08 41.57 -20.54
N ASP A 428 29.75 41.59 -20.61
CA ASP A 428 29.00 42.40 -21.55
C ASP A 428 28.67 43.78 -20.94
N PRO A 429 29.36 44.87 -21.34
CA PRO A 429 29.14 46.19 -20.75
C PRO A 429 27.76 46.75 -21.05
N ASP A 430 27.12 46.34 -22.16
CA ASP A 430 25.79 46.79 -22.55
C ASP A 430 24.68 46.14 -21.68
N ARG A 431 25.04 45.12 -20.89
CA ARG A 431 24.15 44.38 -19.97
C ARG A 431 24.55 44.52 -18.50
N SER A 432 25.04 45.69 -18.11
CA SER A 432 25.55 46.01 -16.77
C SER A 432 24.59 45.83 -15.59
N LYS A 433 23.29 45.56 -15.81
CA LYS A 433 22.33 45.26 -14.73
C LYS A 433 22.72 44.03 -13.89
N TYR A 434 23.27 43.00 -14.53
CA TYR A 434 23.67 41.74 -13.89
C TYR A 434 25.19 41.63 -13.85
N ASP A 435 25.84 42.67 -13.33
CA ASP A 435 27.29 42.73 -13.17
C ASP A 435 27.77 41.93 -11.93
N LEU A 436 29.08 41.96 -11.68
CA LEU A 436 29.67 41.26 -10.54
C LEU A 436 29.15 41.79 -9.19
N LYS A 437 28.85 43.09 -9.10
CA LYS A 437 28.36 43.71 -7.85
C LYS A 437 26.96 43.19 -7.51
N TYR A 438 26.11 42.99 -8.51
CA TYR A 438 24.80 42.39 -8.33
C TYR A 438 24.89 41.01 -7.65
N TYR A 439 25.74 40.12 -8.15
CA TYR A 439 25.90 38.77 -7.58
C TYR A 439 26.52 38.79 -6.18
N VAL A 440 27.53 39.64 -5.94
CA VAL A 440 28.14 39.80 -4.61
C VAL A 440 27.14 40.40 -3.61
N GLY A 441 26.33 41.35 -4.03
CA GLY A 441 25.27 41.95 -3.20
C GLY A 441 24.26 40.90 -2.75
N LEU A 442 23.74 40.10 -3.68
CA LEU A 442 22.81 39.01 -3.35
C LEU A 442 23.44 37.94 -2.46
N ALA A 443 24.72 37.61 -2.67
CA ALA A 443 25.42 36.66 -1.81
C ALA A 443 25.47 37.15 -0.35
N LYS A 444 25.76 38.44 -0.13
CA LYS A 444 25.77 39.07 1.20
C LYS A 444 24.36 39.13 1.80
N GLU A 445 23.33 39.41 1.00
CA GLU A 445 21.95 39.39 1.46
C GLU A 445 21.50 37.98 1.90
N LEU A 446 21.86 36.94 1.15
CA LEU A 446 21.55 35.55 1.49
C LEU A 446 22.34 35.06 2.71
N GLU A 447 23.62 35.43 2.83
CA GLU A 447 24.43 35.16 4.02
C GLU A 447 23.80 35.81 5.26
N ALA A 448 23.39 37.08 5.16
CA ALA A 448 22.67 37.78 6.22
C ALA A 448 21.28 37.17 6.52
N ALA A 449 20.66 36.51 5.54
CA ALA A 449 19.42 35.75 5.74
C ALA A 449 19.64 34.38 6.40
N GLY A 450 20.88 33.97 6.66
CA GLY A 450 21.19 32.76 7.43
C GLY A 450 21.25 31.47 6.60
N VAL A 451 21.55 31.56 5.31
CA VAL A 451 21.80 30.35 4.50
C VAL A 451 23.11 29.68 4.91
N HIS A 452 23.20 28.36 4.74
CA HIS A 452 24.37 27.57 5.11
C HIS A 452 25.31 27.35 3.91
N VAL A 453 24.76 27.37 2.70
CA VAL A 453 25.47 27.16 1.43
C VAL A 453 24.95 28.20 0.44
N LEU A 454 25.85 28.80 -0.34
CA LEU A 454 25.49 29.71 -1.43
C LEU A 454 25.38 28.92 -2.75
N GLY A 455 24.19 28.83 -3.31
CA GLY A 455 23.97 28.22 -4.61
C GLY A 455 24.15 29.23 -5.75
N ILE A 456 24.78 28.81 -6.86
CA ILE A 456 24.73 29.52 -8.14
C ILE A 456 23.95 28.66 -9.11
N LYS A 457 22.73 29.07 -9.44
CA LYS A 457 21.81 28.35 -10.32
C LYS A 457 21.81 28.95 -11.71
N ASP A 458 22.69 28.45 -12.57
CA ASP A 458 22.68 28.75 -14.01
C ASP A 458 21.70 27.83 -14.74
N MET A 459 20.40 28.11 -14.57
CA MET A 459 19.30 27.28 -15.09
C MET A 459 19.25 27.16 -16.61
N ALA A 460 19.96 28.03 -17.34
CA ALA A 460 19.95 28.07 -18.80
C ALA A 460 21.31 27.74 -19.43
N GLY A 461 22.34 27.43 -18.65
CA GLY A 461 23.67 27.10 -19.17
C GLY A 461 24.39 28.30 -19.81
N LEU A 462 24.19 29.50 -19.27
CA LEU A 462 24.72 30.77 -19.78
C LEU A 462 26.11 31.11 -19.26
N LEU A 463 26.52 30.55 -18.11
CA LEU A 463 27.77 30.90 -17.46
C LEU A 463 28.94 30.35 -18.29
N LYS A 464 29.76 31.26 -18.84
CA LYS A 464 30.95 30.92 -19.62
C LYS A 464 32.15 30.63 -18.71
N PRO A 465 33.18 29.88 -19.16
CA PRO A 465 34.32 29.51 -18.30
C PRO A 465 35.06 30.70 -17.67
N ALA A 466 35.35 31.75 -18.45
CA ALA A 466 35.99 32.95 -17.93
C ALA A 466 35.13 33.67 -16.88
N ALA A 467 33.80 33.69 -17.08
CA ALA A 467 32.85 34.31 -16.18
C ALA A 467 32.73 33.50 -14.88
N ALA A 468 32.71 32.16 -14.97
CA ALA A 468 32.74 31.27 -13.81
C ALA A 468 34.00 31.48 -12.97
N LYS A 469 35.19 31.49 -13.60
CA LYS A 469 36.45 31.72 -12.89
C LYS A 469 36.42 33.04 -12.11
N LYS A 470 35.95 34.12 -12.75
CA LYS A 470 35.86 35.44 -12.12
C LYS A 470 34.80 35.48 -11.01
N LEU A 471 33.60 34.97 -11.26
CA LEU A 471 32.47 34.98 -10.33
C LEU A 471 32.80 34.20 -9.07
N ILE A 472 33.22 32.94 -9.21
CA ILE A 472 33.53 32.04 -8.10
C ILE A 472 34.68 32.61 -7.26
N ALA A 473 35.79 33.02 -7.89
CA ALA A 473 36.92 33.59 -7.17
C ALA A 473 36.54 34.85 -6.38
N THR A 474 35.65 35.68 -6.94
CA THR A 474 35.16 36.89 -6.25
C THR A 474 34.25 36.53 -5.08
N LEU A 475 33.26 35.66 -5.28
CA LEU A 475 32.33 35.26 -4.22
C LEU A 475 33.07 34.62 -3.03
N ARG A 476 34.08 33.78 -3.29
CA ARG A 476 34.88 33.17 -2.21
C ARG A 476 35.67 34.17 -1.37
N ASN A 477 35.98 35.34 -1.92
CA ASN A 477 36.65 36.41 -1.18
C ASN A 477 35.65 37.29 -0.41
N GLU A 478 34.36 37.24 -0.75
CA GLU A 478 33.33 38.14 -0.24
C GLU A 478 32.37 37.47 0.75
N THR A 479 32.35 36.14 0.83
CA THR A 479 31.57 35.36 1.81
C THR A 479 32.35 34.14 2.30
N ASP A 480 32.10 33.74 3.54
CA ASP A 480 32.68 32.52 4.12
C ASP A 480 31.89 31.25 3.79
N LEU A 481 30.70 31.37 3.20
CA LEU A 481 29.86 30.25 2.81
C LEU A 481 30.55 29.36 1.75
N PRO A 482 30.36 28.02 1.80
CA PRO A 482 30.68 27.16 0.66
C PRO A 482 29.78 27.50 -0.53
N ILE A 483 30.31 27.37 -1.75
CA ILE A 483 29.59 27.68 -2.99
C ILE A 483 29.19 26.36 -3.67
N HIS A 484 27.97 26.31 -4.20
CA HIS A 484 27.47 25.16 -4.95
C HIS A 484 27.01 25.61 -6.33
N LEU A 485 27.79 25.28 -7.36
CA LEU A 485 27.46 25.62 -8.74
C LEU A 485 26.55 24.56 -9.36
N HIS A 486 25.46 25.02 -9.97
CA HIS A 486 24.55 24.26 -10.82
C HIS A 486 24.49 24.91 -12.21
N THR A 487 24.67 24.14 -13.27
CA THR A 487 24.55 24.63 -14.66
C THR A 487 23.92 23.55 -15.57
N HIS A 488 23.53 23.94 -16.77
CA HIS A 488 22.99 23.04 -17.80
C HIS A 488 23.92 23.00 -19.01
N ASP A 489 24.02 21.84 -19.66
CA ASP A 489 24.87 21.65 -20.84
C ASP A 489 24.20 22.03 -22.17
N THR A 490 23.27 22.97 -22.15
CA THR A 490 22.55 23.43 -23.36
C THR A 490 23.51 23.97 -24.42
N SER A 491 24.62 24.58 -24.01
CA SER A 491 25.65 25.13 -24.89
C SER A 491 26.68 24.11 -25.38
N GLY A 492 26.73 22.91 -24.80
CA GLY A 492 27.80 21.92 -25.01
C GLY A 492 29.16 22.33 -24.40
N ALA A 493 29.20 23.38 -23.59
CA ALA A 493 30.42 23.94 -22.99
C ALA A 493 30.38 23.97 -21.45
N SER A 494 29.33 23.43 -20.82
CA SER A 494 29.17 23.53 -19.36
C SER A 494 30.27 22.78 -18.60
N ALA A 495 30.81 21.69 -19.16
CA ALA A 495 31.96 21.00 -18.57
C ALA A 495 33.19 21.92 -18.45
N ALA A 496 33.46 22.75 -19.46
CA ALA A 496 34.54 23.73 -19.39
C ALA A 496 34.27 24.80 -18.32
N THR A 497 33.00 25.21 -18.16
CA THR A 497 32.58 26.12 -17.09
C THR A 497 32.76 25.51 -15.70
N VAL A 498 32.35 24.25 -15.52
CA VAL A 498 32.51 23.52 -14.26
C VAL A 498 34.00 23.36 -13.92
N LEU A 499 34.84 22.98 -14.88
CA LEU A 499 36.29 22.88 -14.67
C LEU A 499 36.91 24.23 -14.27
N ALA A 500 36.49 25.33 -14.90
CA ALA A 500 36.95 26.68 -14.54
C ALA A 500 36.48 27.11 -13.14
N ALA A 501 35.27 26.70 -12.73
CA ALA A 501 34.77 26.92 -11.37
C ALA A 501 35.55 26.10 -10.34
N VAL A 502 35.88 24.84 -10.65
CA VAL A 502 36.74 23.98 -9.80
C VAL A 502 38.14 24.59 -9.65
N GLU A 503 38.74 25.12 -10.71
CA GLU A 503 40.03 25.82 -10.64
C GLU A 503 39.96 27.07 -9.77
N ALA A 504 38.82 27.79 -9.77
CA ALA A 504 38.55 28.91 -8.88
C ALA A 504 38.20 28.48 -7.43
N GLY A 505 38.08 27.18 -7.19
CA GLY A 505 37.83 26.54 -5.90
C GLY A 505 36.38 26.64 -5.42
N VAL A 506 35.43 26.50 -6.35
CA VAL A 506 33.99 26.37 -6.03
C VAL A 506 33.73 25.34 -4.94
#